data_AF-A0A9D6DYJ4-F1
#
_entry.id   AF-A0A9D6DYJ4-F1
#
_cell.length_a   1.000
_cell.length_b   1.000
_cell.length_c   1.000
_cell.angle_alpha   90.00
_cell.angle_beta   90.00
_cell.angle_gamma   90.00
#
_symmetry.space_group_name_H-M   'P 1'
#
loop_
_entity.id
_entity.type
_entity.pdbx_description
1 polymer ?
#
loop_
_entity_poly.entity_id
_entity_poly.type
_entity_poly.pdbx_seq_one_letter_code
_entity_poly.pdbx_strand_id
1 'polypeptide(L)'
;MIQNPTVRISRQAHRTLKELAARSGQPMQVILDTAIEEERRRRFVEEANASYARLRQNARVWGDVEAERATWDATLSDGLDCNEAWGEDEPVLRSKKKTRKAK
;
A
#
# COMPACT_ATOMS: atom_id res chain seq x y z
N MET A 1 -10.67 23.40 -18.30
CA MET A 1 -11.67 24.18 -17.53
C MET A 1 -11.92 23.45 -16.23
N ILE A 2 -11.63 24.06 -15.07
CA ILE A 2 -12.00 23.49 -13.77
C ILE A 2 -13.50 23.72 -13.60
N GLN A 3 -14.27 22.66 -13.37
CA GLN A 3 -15.69 22.76 -13.06
C GLN A 3 -15.92 22.59 -11.56
N ASN A 4 -16.82 23.40 -11.01
CA ASN A 4 -17.24 23.30 -9.60
C ASN A 4 -18.72 22.86 -9.55
N PRO A 5 -19.02 21.59 -9.85
CA PRO A 5 -20.37 21.08 -9.79
C PRO A 5 -20.86 21.01 -8.34
N THR A 6 -22.14 21.33 -8.12
CA THR A 6 -22.76 21.23 -6.79
C THR A 6 -23.40 19.87 -6.62
N VAL A 7 -22.91 19.06 -5.68
CA VAL A 7 -23.49 17.75 -5.33
C VAL A 7 -24.41 17.89 -4.12
N ARG A 8 -25.61 17.30 -4.20
CA ARG A 8 -26.52 17.23 -3.04
C ARG A 8 -26.09 16.10 -2.11
N ILE A 9 -25.88 16.43 -0.84
CA ILE A 9 -25.58 15.48 0.24
C ILE A 9 -26.55 15.71 1.41
N SER A 10 -26.67 14.74 2.31
CA SER A 10 -27.51 14.89 3.50
C SER A 10 -26.98 16.01 4.41
N ARG A 11 -27.87 16.62 5.20
CA ARG A 11 -27.49 17.65 6.18
C ARG A 11 -26.46 17.13 7.19
N GLN A 12 -26.56 15.85 7.56
CA GLN A 12 -25.62 15.19 8.44
C GLN A 12 -24.25 15.05 7.79
N ALA A 13 -24.19 14.53 6.55
CA ALA A 13 -22.93 14.40 5.81
C ALA A 13 -22.22 15.75 5.62
N HIS A 14 -22.98 16.82 5.33
CA HIS A 14 -22.42 18.17 5.24
C HIS A 14 -21.80 18.65 6.57
N ARG A 15 -22.45 18.37 7.71
CA ARG A 15 -21.90 18.71 9.05
C ARG A 15 -20.61 17.96 9.32
N THR A 16 -20.60 16.65 9.09
CA THR A 16 -19.40 15.81 9.23
C THR A 16 -18.27 16.31 8.33
N LEU A 17 -18.56 16.61 7.05
CA LEU A 17 -17.56 17.13 6.12
C LEU A 17 -16.96 18.46 6.59
N LYS A 18 -17.79 19.34 7.17
CA LYS A 18 -17.34 20.62 7.74
C LYS A 18 -16.45 20.42 8.96
N GLU A 19 -16.79 19.47 9.84
CA GLU A 19 -15.98 19.13 11.02
C GLU A 19 -14.63 18.52 10.63
N LEU A 20 -14.62 17.62 9.64
CA LEU A 20 -13.39 17.03 9.10
C LEU A 20 -12.48 18.08 8.47
N ALA A 21 -13.05 19.00 7.69
CA ALA A 21 -12.32 20.13 7.11
C ALA A 21 -11.71 21.03 8.20
N ALA A 22 -12.47 21.37 9.25
CA ALA A 22 -11.98 22.18 10.36
C ALA A 22 -10.84 21.50 11.14
N ARG A 23 -10.92 20.18 11.35
CA ARG A 23 -9.90 19.41 12.08
C ARG A 23 -8.62 19.18 11.27
N SER A 24 -8.74 19.01 9.95
CA SER A 24 -7.61 18.77 9.05
C SER A 24 -6.94 20.05 8.56
N GLY A 25 -7.60 21.21 8.69
CA GLY A 25 -7.15 22.46 8.10
C GLY A 25 -7.25 22.49 6.57
N GLN A 26 -7.96 21.54 5.96
CA GLN A 26 -8.11 21.43 4.51
C GLN A 26 -9.50 21.91 4.04
N PRO A 27 -9.65 22.38 2.79
CA PRO A 27 -10.96 22.72 2.23
C PRO A 27 -11.91 21.50 2.20
N MET A 28 -13.21 21.73 2.42
CA MET A 28 -14.23 20.67 2.34
C MET A 28 -14.21 19.90 1.01
N GLN A 29 -13.89 20.57 -0.10
CA GLN A 29 -13.74 19.93 -1.41
C GLN A 29 -12.59 18.91 -1.41
N VAL A 30 -11.42 19.25 -0.85
CA VAL A 30 -10.27 18.34 -0.78
C VAL A 30 -10.59 17.12 0.08
N ILE A 31 -11.30 17.31 1.20
CA ILE A 31 -11.74 16.20 2.05
C ILE A 31 -12.74 15.30 1.32
N LEU A 32 -13.68 15.90 0.58
CA LEU A 32 -14.67 15.14 -0.19
C LEU A 32 -14.00 14.34 -1.31
N ASP A 33 -13.09 14.95 -2.07
CA ASP A 33 -12.35 14.30 -3.15
C ASP A 33 -11.51 13.14 -2.59
N THR A 34 -10.84 13.37 -1.46
CA THR A 34 -10.05 12.33 -0.78
C THR A 34 -10.91 11.16 -0.32
N ALA A 35 -12.07 11.44 0.28
CA ALA A 35 -13.00 10.40 0.73
C ALA A 35 -13.54 9.56 -0.44
N ILE A 36 -13.80 10.18 -1.59
CA ILE A 36 -14.22 9.49 -2.81
C ILE A 36 -13.09 8.58 -3.33
N GLU A 37 -11.85 9.08 -3.36
CA GLU A 37 -10.70 8.27 -3.81
C GLU A 37 -10.36 7.12 -2.85
N GLU A 38 -10.56 7.30 -1.55
CA GLU A 38 -10.44 6.21 -0.58
C GLU A 38 -11.51 5.14 -0.78
N GLU A 39 -12.77 5.55 -0.98
CA GLU A 39 -13.87 4.62 -1.28
C GLU A 39 -13.60 3.85 -2.58
N ARG A 40 -13.14 4.55 -3.62
CA ARG A 40 -12.77 3.94 -4.91
C ARG A 40 -11.66 2.91 -4.74
N ARG A 41 -10.57 3.26 -4.05
CA ARG A 41 -9.45 2.34 -3.80
C ARG A 41 -9.86 1.15 -2.95
N ARG A 42 -10.67 1.37 -1.92
CA ARG A 42 -11.19 0.28 -1.08
C ARG A 42 -11.99 -0.72 -1.90
N ARG A 43 -12.95 -0.25 -2.70
CA ARG A 43 -13.77 -1.11 -3.57
C ARG A 43 -12.94 -1.89 -4.58
N PHE A 44 -11.94 -1.24 -5.17
CA PHE A 44 -11.04 -1.91 -6.11
C PHE A 44 -10.31 -3.09 -5.46
N VAL A 45 -9.75 -2.89 -4.27
CA VAL A 45 -9.04 -3.97 -3.54
C VAL A 45 -10.02 -5.05 -3.09
N GLU A 46 -11.22 -4.69 -2.61
CA GLU A 46 -12.27 -5.64 -2.25
C GLU A 46 -12.68 -6.53 -3.43
N GLU A 47 -12.84 -5.95 -4.62
CA GLU A 47 -13.19 -6.69 -5.84
C GLU A 47 -12.05 -7.61 -6.31
N ALA A 48 -10.81 -7.13 -6.27
CA ALA A 48 -9.64 -7.94 -6.59
C ALA A 48 -9.53 -9.14 -5.63
N ASN A 49 -9.68 -8.91 -4.32
CA ASN A 49 -9.66 -9.96 -3.30
C ASN A 49 -10.79 -10.96 -3.48
N ALA A 50 -12.01 -10.49 -3.77
CA ALA A 50 -13.15 -11.37 -4.05
C ALA A 50 -12.90 -12.25 -5.28
N SER A 51 -12.25 -11.70 -6.32
CA SER A 51 -11.89 -12.42 -7.53
C SER A 51 -10.84 -13.51 -7.25
N TYR A 52 -9.79 -13.18 -6.49
CA TYR A 52 -8.80 -14.18 -6.04
C TYR A 52 -9.43 -15.25 -5.14
N ALA A 53 -10.36 -14.89 -4.25
CA ALA A 53 -11.03 -15.84 -3.39
C ALA A 53 -11.88 -16.84 -4.21
N ARG A 54 -12.56 -16.38 -5.26
CA ARG A 54 -13.27 -17.26 -6.21
C ARG A 54 -12.29 -18.14 -6.99
N LEU A 55 -11.18 -17.58 -7.48
CA LEU A 55 -10.15 -18.31 -8.20
C LEU A 55 -9.58 -19.46 -7.35
N ARG A 56 -9.33 -19.19 -6.06
CA ARG A 56 -8.78 -20.15 -5.09
C ARG A 56 -9.70 -21.34 -4.81
N GLN A 57 -10.99 -21.25 -5.10
CA GLN A 57 -11.93 -22.38 -4.99
C GLN A 57 -11.70 -23.42 -6.10
N ASN A 58 -11.01 -23.06 -7.19
CA ASN A 58 -10.61 -23.98 -8.23
C ASN A 58 -9.15 -24.42 -8.02
N ALA A 59 -8.96 -25.60 -7.42
CA ALA A 59 -7.64 -26.11 -7.07
C ALA A 59 -6.67 -26.20 -8.27
N ARG A 60 -7.17 -26.53 -9.47
CA ARG A 60 -6.33 -26.60 -10.67
C ARG A 60 -5.79 -25.22 -11.05
N VAL A 61 -6.68 -24.24 -11.19
CA VAL A 61 -6.30 -22.88 -11.58
C VAL A 61 -5.48 -22.20 -10.48
N TRP A 62 -5.78 -22.48 -9.21
CA TRP A 62 -4.98 -22.00 -8.08
C TRP A 62 -3.54 -22.55 -8.10
N GLY A 63 -3.37 -23.83 -8.46
CA GLY A 63 -2.05 -24.42 -8.65
C GLY A 63 -1.21 -23.72 -9.72
N ASP A 64 -1.84 -23.30 -10.84
CA ASP A 64 -1.16 -22.52 -11.88
C ASP A 64 -0.65 -21.17 -11.33
N VAL A 65 -1.46 -20.48 -10.50
CA VAL A 65 -1.08 -19.21 -9.85
C VAL A 65 0.05 -19.41 -8.84
N GLU A 66 0.03 -20.49 -8.06
CA GLU A 66 1.11 -20.80 -7.11
C GLU A 66 2.42 -21.15 -7.82
N ALA A 67 2.35 -21.90 -8.93
CA ALA A 67 3.52 -22.21 -9.76
C ALA A 67 4.13 -20.95 -10.39
N GLU A 68 3.28 -20.03 -10.87
CA GLU A 68 3.72 -18.72 -11.33
C GLU A 68 4.43 -17.96 -10.19
N ARG A 69 3.81 -17.83 -9.02
CA ARG A 69 4.40 -17.15 -7.85
C ARG A 69 5.75 -17.74 -7.44
N ALA A 70 5.87 -19.07 -7.41
CA ALA A 70 7.14 -19.73 -7.10
C ALA A 70 8.26 -19.40 -8.11
N THR A 71 7.89 -19.12 -9.37
CA THR A 71 8.84 -18.67 -10.38
C THR A 71 9.33 -17.25 -10.09
N TRP A 72 8.43 -16.36 -9.65
CA TRP A 72 8.75 -14.99 -9.25
C TRP A 72 9.53 -14.91 -7.94
N ASP A 73 9.36 -15.87 -7.03
CA ASP A 73 10.10 -15.90 -5.76
C ASP A 73 11.63 -15.96 -5.97
N ALA A 74 12.10 -16.47 -7.13
CA ALA A 74 13.52 -16.46 -7.48
C ALA A 74 14.11 -15.04 -7.62
N THR A 75 13.29 -14.03 -7.96
CA THR A 75 13.73 -12.63 -8.10
C THR A 75 13.56 -11.82 -6.81
N LEU A 76 13.11 -12.45 -5.71
CA LEU A 76 12.82 -11.75 -4.45
C LEU A 76 14.06 -11.08 -3.84
N SER A 77 15.25 -11.67 -4.04
CA SER A 77 16.52 -11.18 -3.51
C SER A 77 17.28 -10.26 -4.47
N ASP A 78 16.73 -9.98 -5.65
CA ASP A 78 17.42 -9.19 -6.66
C ASP A 78 17.65 -7.76 -6.17
N GLY A 79 18.92 -7.33 -6.18
CA GLY A 79 19.33 -5.99 -5.75
C GLY A 79 19.49 -5.79 -4.23
N LEU A 80 19.29 -6.84 -3.42
CA LEU A 80 19.54 -6.79 -1.97
C LEU A 80 20.99 -7.21 -1.63
N ASP A 81 21.60 -6.60 -0.60
CA ASP A 81 22.85 -7.09 -0.03
C ASP A 81 22.55 -8.30 0.85
N CYS A 82 23.21 -9.44 0.58
CA CYS A 82 23.02 -10.69 1.31
C CYS A 82 23.46 -10.61 2.78
N ASN A 83 24.09 -9.51 3.18
CA ASN A 83 24.51 -9.22 4.54
C ASN A 83 23.73 -8.06 5.18
N GLU A 84 22.68 -7.55 4.53
CA GLU A 84 21.77 -6.56 5.10
C GLU A 84 20.79 -7.26 6.07
N ALA A 85 20.94 -6.98 7.36
CA ALA A 85 20.09 -7.52 8.41
C ALA A 85 19.00 -6.51 8.75
N TRP A 86 17.75 -6.79 8.37
CA TRP A 86 16.57 -6.03 8.79
C TRP A 86 15.98 -6.65 10.06
N GLY A 87 16.14 -5.98 11.20
CA GLY A 87 15.56 -6.36 12.49
C GLY A 87 15.46 -5.17 13.46
N GLU A 88 14.49 -5.17 14.37
CA GLU A 88 14.26 -4.10 15.36
C GLU A 88 15.34 -4.03 16.47
N ASP A 89 16.22 -5.04 16.54
CA ASP A 89 17.38 -5.08 17.44
C ASP A 89 18.69 -5.03 16.63
N GLU A 90 19.10 -3.84 16.18
CA GLU A 90 20.43 -3.65 15.59
C GLU A 90 21.53 -3.62 16.67
N PRO A 91 22.64 -4.35 16.49
CA PRO A 91 23.96 -3.79 16.71
C PRO A 91 24.43 -3.18 15.38
N VAL A 92 24.30 -1.86 15.27
CA VAL A 92 24.81 -1.01 14.20
C VAL A 92 26.20 -1.48 13.75
N LEU A 93 26.28 -1.88 12.48
CA LEU A 93 27.45 -1.94 11.59
C LEU A 93 28.82 -1.96 12.28
N ARG A 94 29.35 -3.15 12.59
CA ARG A 94 30.77 -3.30 12.89
C ARG A 94 31.58 -3.26 11.59
N SER A 95 31.97 -2.06 11.16
CA SER A 95 32.94 -1.90 10.07
C SER A 95 34.19 -2.72 10.39
N LYS A 96 34.55 -3.64 9.49
CA LYS A 96 35.82 -4.38 9.61
C LYS A 96 36.95 -3.36 9.44
N LYS A 97 37.65 -3.04 10.54
CA LYS A 97 38.88 -2.24 10.52
C LYS A 97 39.84 -2.84 9.48
N LYS A 98 40.18 -2.06 8.45
CA LYS A 98 41.31 -2.35 7.56
C LYS A 98 42.56 -2.50 8.41
N THR A 99 43.11 -3.69 8.53
CA THR A 99 44.48 -3.90 8.99
C THR A 99 45.43 -3.42 7.89
N ARG A 100 45.89 -2.17 7.99
CA ARG A 100 47.08 -1.70 7.29
C ARG A 100 48.31 -2.00 8.15
N LYS A 101 49.34 -2.53 7.46
CA LYS A 101 50.77 -2.59 7.82
C LYS A 101 51.13 -3.57 8.94
N ALA A 102 52.32 -4.15 8.99
CA ALA A 102 53.48 -4.27 8.08
C ALA A 102 54.47 -5.17 8.84
N LYS A 103 55.17 -6.07 8.15
CA LYS A 103 56.64 -6.17 8.14
C LYS A 103 57.04 -7.34 7.24
#